data_AF-A0A380X6P7-F1
#
_entry.id   AF-A0A380X6P7-F1
#
_cell.length_a   1.000
_cell.length_b   1.000
_cell.length_c   1.000
_cell.angle_alpha   90.00
_cell.angle_beta   90.00
_cell.angle_gamma   90.00
#
_symmetry.space_group_name_H-M   'P 1'
#
loop_
_entity.id
_entity.type
_entity.pdbx_description
1 polymer ?
#
loop_
_entity_poly.entity_id
_entity_poly.type
_entity_poly.pdbx_seq_one_letter_code
_entity_poly.pdbx_strand_id
1 'polypeptide(L)'
;MPKKDGVKSTSKGRGLTDKQKRFVEEYLIDLNATQAAIRAGYSKNRASELGYQLLQKTTVQQAIEAAQNKRAERVQITQDDVIRMLLENIEVASGKKAVIKTEIRKSEDGELVVMILLNLFMNPLR
;
A
#
# COMPACT_ATOMS: atom_id res chain seq x y z
N MET A 1 -28.30 46.40 -5.33
CA MET A 1 -27.55 45.26 -4.79
C MET A 1 -27.86 45.11 -3.30
N PRO A 2 -28.21 43.91 -2.81
CA PRO A 2 -27.91 43.53 -1.44
C PRO A 2 -26.81 42.46 -1.41
N LYS A 3 -25.85 42.65 -0.50
CA LYS A 3 -24.67 41.82 -0.32
C LYS A 3 -25.11 40.43 0.19
N LYS A 4 -24.63 39.37 -0.46
CA LYS A 4 -24.90 37.98 -0.03
C LYS A 4 -23.98 37.67 1.14
N ASP A 5 -24.57 37.61 2.33
CA ASP A 5 -23.87 37.39 3.59
C ASP A 5 -23.03 36.10 3.56
N GLY A 6 -21.79 36.24 4.00
CA GLY A 6 -20.83 35.16 4.09
C GLY A 6 -21.23 34.16 5.16
N VAL A 7 -21.63 32.96 4.74
CA VAL A 7 -21.81 31.82 5.65
C VAL A 7 -20.44 31.31 6.07
N LYS A 8 -19.91 31.83 7.18
CA LYS A 8 -18.78 31.21 7.90
C LYS A 8 -19.31 30.00 8.66
N SER A 9 -19.11 28.81 8.10
CA SER A 9 -19.45 27.53 8.74
C SER A 9 -18.56 27.28 9.95
N THR A 10 -19.14 27.38 11.14
CA THR A 10 -18.57 26.96 12.42
C THR A 10 -18.75 25.44 12.55
N SER A 11 -17.66 24.68 12.70
CA SER A 11 -17.76 23.30 13.22
C SER A 11 -16.48 22.86 13.91
N LYS A 12 -16.33 23.28 15.17
CA LYS A 12 -15.73 22.41 16.18
C LYS A 12 -16.71 21.25 16.37
N GLY A 13 -16.32 20.03 16.01
CA GLY A 13 -17.01 18.80 16.47
C GLY A 13 -17.88 18.02 15.46
N ARG A 14 -17.91 18.33 14.17
CA ARG A 14 -18.51 17.42 13.17
C ARG A 14 -17.42 16.51 12.59
N GLY A 15 -17.66 15.20 12.61
CA GLY A 15 -16.81 14.20 11.94
C GLY A 15 -16.64 14.47 10.45
N LEU A 16 -15.85 13.64 9.76
CA LEU A 16 -15.54 13.84 8.34
C LEU A 16 -16.82 13.94 7.49
N THR A 17 -16.88 14.97 6.65
CA THR A 17 -17.91 15.07 5.62
C THR A 17 -17.66 14.03 4.52
N ASP A 18 -18.68 13.69 3.73
CA ASP A 18 -18.53 12.65 2.71
C ASP A 18 -17.48 13.02 1.64
N LYS A 19 -17.35 14.30 1.29
CA LYS A 19 -16.26 14.77 0.41
C LYS A 19 -14.89 14.61 1.06
N GLN A 20 -14.76 14.79 2.37
CA GLN A 20 -13.49 14.57 3.06
C GLN A 20 -13.16 13.08 3.18
N LYS A 21 -14.15 12.21 3.44
CA LYS A 21 -13.96 10.76 3.39
C LYS A 21 -13.48 10.32 2.02
N ARG A 22 -14.13 10.79 0.95
CA ARG A 22 -13.72 10.50 -0.42
C ARG A 22 -12.32 11.01 -0.72
N PHE A 23 -11.97 12.21 -0.23
CA PHE A 23 -10.60 12.71 -0.35
C PHE A 23 -9.58 11.77 0.31
N VAL A 24 -9.85 11.27 1.53
CA VAL A 24 -8.96 10.31 2.21
C VAL A 24 -8.78 9.04 1.38
N GLU A 25 -9.88 8.46 0.87
CA GLU A 25 -9.84 7.26 0.03
C GLU A 25 -8.98 7.48 -1.23
N GLU A 26 -9.21 8.58 -1.94
CA GLU A 26 -8.52 8.90 -3.18
C GLU A 26 -7.05 9.30 -2.96
N TYR A 27 -6.74 9.93 -1.83
CA TYR A 27 -5.36 10.30 -1.47
C TYR A 27 -4.52 9.07 -1.18
N LEU A 28 -5.08 8.05 -0.54
CA LEU A 28 -4.38 6.81 -0.21
C LEU A 28 -4.11 5.90 -1.42
N ILE A 29 -4.50 6.30 -2.64
CA ILE A 29 -4.18 5.58 -3.88
C ILE A 29 -2.78 5.94 -4.37
N ASP A 30 -2.48 7.25 -4.46
CA ASP A 30 -1.28 7.78 -5.12
C ASP A 30 -0.55 8.88 -4.32
N LEU A 31 -1.05 9.21 -3.13
CA LEU A 31 -0.55 10.29 -2.26
C LEU A 31 -0.51 11.66 -2.96
N ASN A 32 -1.37 11.87 -3.97
CA ASN A 32 -1.48 13.13 -4.69
C ASN A 32 -2.69 13.95 -4.19
N ALA A 33 -2.44 14.96 -3.37
CA ALA A 33 -3.50 15.78 -2.77
C ALA A 33 -4.37 16.52 -3.80
N THR A 34 -3.76 17.07 -4.86
CA THR A 34 -4.49 17.79 -5.90
C THR A 34 -5.43 16.85 -6.64
N GLN A 35 -4.93 15.70 -7.08
CA GLN A 35 -5.74 14.73 -7.80
C GLN A 35 -6.82 14.10 -6.90
N ALA A 36 -6.50 13.82 -5.65
CA ALA A 36 -7.47 13.34 -4.67
C ALA A 36 -8.61 14.35 -4.45
N ALA A 37 -8.30 15.65 -4.37
CA ALA A 37 -9.32 16.69 -4.25
C ALA A 37 -10.22 16.75 -5.50
N ILE A 38 -9.65 16.61 -6.70
CA ILE A 38 -10.45 16.55 -7.94
C ILE A 38 -11.37 15.32 -7.95
N ARG A 39 -10.84 14.13 -7.64
CA ARG A 39 -11.61 12.87 -7.60
C ARG A 39 -12.68 12.89 -6.51
N ALA A 40 -12.43 13.58 -5.40
CA ALA A 40 -13.40 13.80 -4.33
C ALA A 40 -14.48 14.86 -4.64
N GLY A 41 -14.45 15.46 -5.83
CA GLY A 41 -15.47 16.41 -6.29
C GLY A 41 -15.30 17.83 -5.73
N TYR A 42 -14.07 18.25 -5.43
CA TYR A 42 -13.73 19.65 -5.20
C TYR A 42 -13.51 20.40 -6.52
N SER A 43 -13.54 21.73 -6.47
CA SER A 43 -13.31 22.58 -7.64
C SER A 43 -11.91 22.33 -8.21
N LYS A 44 -11.83 21.98 -9.50
CA LYS A 44 -10.55 21.75 -10.20
C LYS A 44 -9.61 22.94 -10.11
N ASN A 45 -10.15 24.16 -10.26
CA ASN A 45 -9.37 25.39 -10.24
C ASN A 45 -8.72 25.67 -8.88
N ARG A 46 -9.25 25.08 -7.79
CA ARG A 46 -8.73 25.26 -6.42
C ARG A 46 -8.27 23.95 -5.80
N ALA A 47 -8.16 22.88 -6.58
CA ALA A 47 -7.91 21.55 -6.04
C ALA A 47 -6.55 21.45 -5.34
N SER A 48 -5.54 22.16 -5.83
CA SER A 48 -4.22 22.24 -5.19
C SER A 48 -4.30 22.87 -3.79
N GLU A 49 -4.88 24.07 -3.69
CA GLU A 49 -5.09 24.78 -2.42
C GLU A 49 -5.95 23.95 -1.45
N LEU A 50 -7.05 23.40 -1.93
CA LEU A 50 -7.99 22.63 -1.13
C LEU A 50 -7.38 21.31 -0.66
N GLY A 51 -6.65 20.62 -1.53
CA GLY A 51 -5.91 19.41 -1.17
C GLY A 51 -4.91 19.66 -0.05
N TYR A 52 -4.12 20.75 -0.17
CA TYR A 52 -3.20 21.17 0.88
C TYR A 52 -3.93 21.49 2.20
N GLN A 53 -5.01 22.27 2.15
CA GLN A 53 -5.80 22.59 3.35
C GLN A 53 -6.44 21.35 3.99
N LEU A 54 -6.87 20.38 3.19
CA LEU A 54 -7.43 19.12 3.68
C LEU A 54 -6.37 18.32 4.44
N LEU A 55 -5.13 18.26 3.92
CA LEU A 55 -4.02 17.58 4.60
C LEU A 55 -3.62 18.27 5.92
N GLN A 56 -3.95 19.54 6.14
CA GLN A 56 -3.71 20.23 7.41
C GLN A 56 -4.83 20.04 8.44
N LYS A 57 -5.99 19.51 8.04
CA LYS A 57 -7.09 19.30 8.99
C LYS A 57 -6.81 18.06 9.82
N THR A 58 -6.74 18.23 11.14
CA THR A 58 -6.49 17.14 12.10
C THR A 58 -7.45 15.95 11.90
N THR A 59 -8.73 16.20 11.61
CA THR A 59 -9.71 15.12 11.36
C THR A 59 -9.41 14.31 10.09
N VAL A 60 -8.84 14.94 9.06
CA VAL A 60 -8.43 14.27 7.82
C VAL A 60 -7.13 13.50 8.04
N GLN A 61 -6.16 14.10 8.74
CA GLN A 61 -4.91 13.43 9.12
C GLN A 61 -5.16 12.16 9.92
N GLN A 62 -6.00 12.25 10.96
CA GLN A 62 -6.37 11.09 11.79
C GLN A 62 -7.02 9.97 10.97
N ALA A 63 -7.84 10.31 9.98
CA ALA A 63 -8.47 9.30 9.13
C ALA A 63 -7.50 8.67 8.12
N ILE A 64 -6.54 9.44 7.59
CA ILE A 64 -5.46 8.91 6.75
C ILE A 64 -4.64 7.92 7.57
N GLU A 65 -4.22 8.30 8.78
CA GLU A 65 -3.42 7.47 9.68
C GLU A 65 -4.18 6.18 10.05
N ALA A 66 -5.44 6.30 10.48
CA ALA A 66 -6.26 5.12 10.80
C ALA A 66 -6.42 4.16 9.61
N ALA A 67 -6.60 4.69 8.40
CA ALA A 67 -6.72 3.87 7.19
C ALA A 67 -5.38 3.23 6.77
N GLN A 68 -4.25 3.92 6.97
CA GLN A 68 -2.91 3.35 6.76
C GLN A 68 -2.63 2.22 7.77
N ASN A 69 -2.93 2.44 9.05
CA ASN A 69 -2.77 1.42 10.09
C ASN A 69 -3.62 0.18 9.80
N LYS A 70 -4.90 0.36 9.42
CA LYS A 70 -5.77 -0.74 9.01
C LYS A 70 -5.23 -1.52 7.80
N ARG A 71 -4.60 -0.83 6.84
CA ARG A 71 -3.95 -1.50 5.70
C ARG A 71 -2.73 -2.29 6.15
N ALA A 72 -1.90 -1.73 7.04
CA ALA A 72 -0.74 -2.41 7.60
C ALA A 72 -1.14 -3.66 8.39
N GLU A 73 -2.16 -3.55 9.25
CA GLU A 73 -2.72 -4.68 10.02
C GLU A 73 -3.23 -5.81 9.12
N ARG A 74 -3.85 -5.49 7.98
CA ARG A 74 -4.34 -6.50 7.03
C ARG A 74 -3.20 -7.27 6.37
N VAL A 75 -2.11 -6.59 6.03
CA VAL A 75 -0.99 -7.20 5.30
C VAL A 75 -0.04 -7.93 6.27
N GLN A 76 0.05 -7.50 7.53
CA GLN A 76 0.95 -8.09 8.55
C GLN A 76 2.42 -8.17 8.11
N ILE A 77 2.82 -7.34 7.15
CA ILE A 77 4.18 -7.28 6.60
C ILE A 77 4.65 -5.83 6.77
N THR A 78 5.78 -5.65 7.43
CA THR A 78 6.46 -4.36 7.56
C THR A 78 7.27 -4.03 6.31
N GLN A 79 7.73 -2.78 6.19
CA GLN A 79 8.63 -2.42 5.10
C GLN A 79 9.94 -3.23 5.15
N ASP A 80 10.44 -3.52 6.35
CA ASP A 80 11.63 -4.35 6.56
C ASP A 80 11.41 -5.79 6.10
N ASP A 81 10.20 -6.35 6.30
CA ASP A 81 9.86 -7.67 5.78
C ASP A 81 9.91 -7.71 4.26
N VAL A 82 9.41 -6.67 3.58
CA VAL A 82 9.49 -6.57 2.13
C VAL A 82 10.94 -6.54 1.66
N ILE A 83 11.80 -5.74 2.30
CA ILE A 83 13.23 -5.66 1.96
C ILE A 83 13.91 -7.02 2.17
N ARG A 84 13.65 -7.69 3.30
CA ARG A 84 14.17 -9.04 3.58
C ARG A 84 13.75 -10.04 2.50
N MET A 85 12.46 -10.06 2.15
CA MET A 85 11.94 -10.97 1.12
C MET A 85 12.54 -10.68 -0.26
N LEU A 86 12.76 -9.41 -0.62
CA LEU A 86 13.40 -9.04 -1.88
C LEU A 86 14.87 -9.47 -1.92
N LEU A 87 15.61 -9.27 -0.84
CA LEU A 87 17.01 -9.72 -0.73
C LEU A 87 17.09 -11.25 -0.84
N GLU A 88 16.23 -11.98 -0.13
CA GLU A 88 16.17 -13.44 -0.21
C GLU A 88 15.86 -13.91 -1.63
N ASN A 89 14.89 -13.29 -2.31
CA ASN A 89 14.57 -13.62 -3.70
C ASN A 89 15.76 -13.35 -4.64
N ILE A 90 16.53 -12.29 -4.42
CA ILE A 90 17.74 -12.00 -5.18
C ILE A 90 18.83 -13.05 -4.90
N GLU A 91 19.03 -13.45 -3.65
CA GLU A 91 20.02 -14.48 -3.30
C GLU A 91 19.68 -15.83 -3.93
N VAL A 92 18.40 -16.22 -3.92
CA VAL A 92 17.91 -17.42 -4.58
C VAL A 92 18.07 -17.33 -6.09
N ALA A 93 17.62 -16.23 -6.71
CA ALA A 93 17.70 -16.05 -8.16
C ALA A 93 19.15 -15.92 -8.69
N SER A 94 20.06 -15.37 -7.87
CA SER A 94 21.48 -15.26 -8.21
C SER A 94 22.30 -16.52 -7.89
N GLY A 95 21.67 -17.57 -7.37
CA GLY A 95 22.34 -18.83 -7.01
C GLY A 95 23.28 -18.72 -5.80
N LYS A 96 23.23 -17.62 -5.05
CA LYS A 96 24.03 -17.43 -3.82
C LYS A 96 23.48 -18.24 -2.64
N LYS A 97 22.16 -18.49 -2.64
CA LYS A 97 21.47 -19.31 -1.64
C LYS A 97 21.02 -20.63 -2.25
N ALA A 98 21.43 -21.74 -1.65
CA ALA A 98 21.05 -23.08 -2.10
C ALA A 98 19.55 -23.33 -1.87
N VAL A 99 18.87 -23.85 -2.88
CA VAL A 99 17.45 -24.22 -2.80
C VAL A 99 17.33 -25.74 -2.82
N ILE A 100 16.64 -26.28 -1.82
CA ILE A 100 16.26 -27.69 -1.75
C ILE A 100 14.93 -27.84 -2.47
N LYS A 101 14.93 -28.50 -3.63
CA LYS A 101 13.69 -28.84 -4.33
C LYS A 101 13.29 -30.26 -3.94
N THR A 102 12.10 -30.39 -3.37
CA THR A 102 11.53 -31.70 -3.02
C THR A 102 10.61 -32.15 -4.16
N GLU A 103 10.92 -33.28 -4.78
CA GLU A 103 10.05 -33.90 -5.79
C GLU A 103 9.47 -35.19 -5.22
N ILE A 104 8.14 -35.28 -5.16
CA ILE A 104 7.44 -36.52 -4.81
C ILE A 104 7.23 -37.31 -6.10
N ARG A 105 7.74 -38.54 -6.14
CA ARG A 105 7.59 -39.47 -7.26
C ARG A 105 6.92 -40.74 -6.80
N LYS A 106 6.21 -41.42 -7.69
CA LYS A 106 5.66 -42.74 -7.41
C LYS A 106 6.69 -43.79 -7.85
N SER A 107 7.06 -44.73 -6.98
CA SER A 107 7.94 -45.85 -7.30
C SER A 107 7.23 -46.85 -8.21
N GLU A 108 7.99 -47.78 -8.79
CA GLU A 108 7.45 -48.89 -9.59
C GLU A 108 6.45 -49.75 -8.80
N ASP A 109 6.69 -49.88 -7.48
CA ASP A 109 5.83 -50.62 -6.54
C ASP A 109 4.59 -49.82 -6.10
N GLY A 110 4.47 -48.57 -6.57
CA GLY A 110 3.34 -47.69 -6.32
C GLY A 110 3.46 -46.82 -5.06
N GLU A 111 4.57 -46.86 -4.33
CA GLU A 111 4.81 -46.04 -3.15
C GLU A 111 5.21 -44.61 -3.52
N LEU A 112 4.85 -43.61 -2.69
CA LEU A 112 5.32 -42.24 -2.88
C LEU A 112 6.71 -42.08 -2.26
N VAL A 113 7.71 -41.81 -3.09
CA VAL A 113 9.10 -41.58 -2.70
C VAL A 113 9.42 -40.10 -2.83
N VAL A 114 10.01 -39.54 -1.77
CA VAL A 114 10.45 -38.15 -1.72
C VAL A 114 11.90 -38.07 -2.17
N MET A 115 12.16 -37.43 -3.31
CA MET A 115 13.51 -37.17 -3.81
C MET A 115 13.90 -35.72 -3.50
N ILE A 116 15.04 -35.55 -2.84
CA ILE A 116 15.62 -34.22 -2.60
C ILE A 116 16.64 -33.92 -3.70
N LEU A 117 16.33 -32.94 -4.55
CA LEU A 117 17.27 -32.42 -5.54
C LEU A 117 17.93 -31.16 -4.97
N LEU A 118 19.23 -31.25 -4.66
CA LEU A 118 20.04 -30.07 -4.32
C LEU A 118 20.43 -29.37 -5.63
N ASN A 119 19.84 -28.21 -5.88
CA ASN A 119 20.10 -27.47 -7.11
C ASN A 119 21.46 -26.74 -7.01
N LEU A 120 22.55 -27.45 -7.32
CA LEU A 120 23.88 -26.89 -7.57
C LEU A 120 24.03 -26.55 -9.08
N PHE A 121 23.26 -25.58 -9.58
CA PHE A 121 23.39 -25.05 -10.95
C PHE A 121 23.35 -23.52 -10.85
N MET A 122 24.25 -22.68 -11.38
CA MET A 122 25.41 -22.84 -12.24
C MET A 122 26.31 -21.61 -12.08
N ASN A 123 27.60 -21.80 -11.89
CA ASN A 123 28.60 -20.90 -12.45
C ASN A 123 29.77 -21.77 -12.93
N PRO A 124 30.00 -21.93 -14.23
CA PRO A 124 31.31 -22.37 -14.68
C PRO A 124 32.27 -21.22 -14.36
N LEU A 125 33.29 -21.49 -13.56
CA LEU A 125 34.43 -20.60 -13.39
C LEU A 125 35.02 -20.31 -14.78
N ARG A 126 34.87 -19.09 -15.25
CA ARG A 126 35.73 -18.51 -16.28
C ARG A 126 36.49 -17.36 -15.67
#